data_AF-M6ZH73-F1
#
_entry.id   AF-M6ZH73-F1
#
_cell.length_a   1.000
_cell.length_b   1.000
_cell.length_c   1.000
_cell.angle_alpha   90.00
_cell.angle_beta   90.00
_cell.angle_gamma   90.00
#
_symmetry.space_group_name_H-M   'P 1'
#
loop_
_entity.id
_entity.type
_entity.pdbx_description
1 polymer ?
#
loop_
_entity_poly.entity_id
_entity_poly.type
_entity_poly.pdbx_seq_one_letter_code
_entity_poly.pdbx_strand_id
1 'polypeptide(L)'
;MGIFSDSDKKKGNPGFWDGQELGMIDISREFHTSLGIENRLFNRFSQEEVQEMIESAGIFRILKVRGYQDYEISLDGISDMDNRIYIKDLSGGILVHMRLKFSDFQFKKLDHSYKLVYIDWLLTQNLKMKNMKAKKNSIRDKSIPDFL
;
A
#
# COMPACT_ATOMS: atom_id res chain seq x y z
N MET A 1 4.78 -2.86 -76.05
CA MET A 1 3.80 -3.68 -75.30
C MET A 1 4.58 -4.66 -74.43
N GLY A 2 4.21 -4.77 -73.15
CA GLY A 2 4.91 -5.57 -72.11
C GLY A 2 5.86 -4.69 -71.27
N ILE A 3 5.45 -3.84 -70.32
CA ILE A 3 4.83 -4.10 -69.00
C ILE A 3 5.38 -5.37 -68.31
N PHE A 4 6.51 -5.29 -67.61
CA PHE A 4 6.58 -4.98 -66.17
C PHE A 4 8.03 -4.73 -65.75
N SER A 5 8.16 -3.67 -64.96
CA SER A 5 9.38 -3.02 -64.51
C SER A 5 9.95 -3.66 -63.25
N ASP A 6 11.26 -3.49 -63.14
CA ASP A 6 12.16 -3.66 -62.01
C ASP A 6 11.62 -3.47 -60.58
N SER A 7 12.33 -4.17 -59.69
CA SER A 7 12.83 -3.69 -58.39
C SER A 7 12.02 -3.87 -57.11
N ASP A 8 12.56 -4.80 -56.31
CA ASP A 8 13.17 -4.58 -54.99
C ASP A 8 12.28 -4.58 -53.72
N LYS A 9 12.62 -5.54 -52.85
CA LYS A 9 12.57 -5.59 -51.37
C LYS A 9 11.28 -5.25 -50.59
N LYS A 10 11.08 -6.14 -49.61
CA LYS A 10 10.18 -6.11 -48.43
C LYS A 10 8.71 -6.43 -48.69
N LYS A 11 8.36 -7.69 -48.43
CA LYS A 11 7.10 -8.02 -47.76
C LYS A 11 7.41 -8.71 -46.44
N GLY A 12 7.44 -7.87 -45.38
CA GLY A 12 7.23 -8.35 -44.02
C GLY A 12 5.86 -9.01 -43.97
N ASN A 13 5.83 -10.19 -43.36
CA ASN A 13 4.64 -11.01 -43.20
C ASN A 13 3.62 -10.24 -42.32
N PRO A 14 2.33 -10.15 -42.70
CA PRO A 14 1.34 -9.50 -41.86
C PRO A 14 0.93 -10.43 -40.72
N GLY A 15 1.21 -10.03 -39.50
CA GLY A 15 0.35 -10.29 -38.34
C GLY A 15 0.09 -11.75 -37.96
N PHE A 16 1.13 -12.59 -37.85
CA PHE A 16 1.04 -13.72 -36.93
C PHE A 16 1.43 -13.21 -35.54
N TRP A 17 0.45 -12.72 -34.79
CA TRP A 17 0.61 -12.41 -33.38
C TRP A 17 0.92 -13.71 -32.66
N ASP A 18 2.17 -13.86 -32.23
CA ASP A 18 2.60 -14.99 -31.41
C ASP A 18 1.77 -14.97 -30.13
N GLY A 19 1.02 -16.04 -29.88
CA GLY A 19 0.11 -16.17 -28.72
C GLY A 19 0.84 -16.15 -27.37
N GLN A 20 2.17 -16.05 -27.37
CA GLN A 20 3.03 -15.88 -26.20
C GLN A 20 3.33 -14.40 -25.88
N GLU A 21 3.12 -13.46 -26.81
CA GLU A 21 3.22 -12.00 -26.55
C GLU A 21 1.92 -11.39 -26.04
N LEU A 22 0.81 -12.15 -26.00
CA LEU A 22 -0.41 -11.74 -25.30
C LEU A 22 -0.30 -11.88 -23.76
N GLY A 23 0.89 -12.26 -23.27
CA GLY A 23 1.26 -12.11 -21.87
C GLY A 23 1.42 -10.64 -21.53
N MET A 24 0.40 -10.08 -20.89
CA MET A 24 0.35 -8.72 -20.32
C MET A 24 0.00 -7.60 -21.31
N ILE A 25 -1.20 -7.66 -21.88
CA ILE A 25 -1.94 -6.41 -22.00
C ILE A 25 -2.29 -6.01 -20.56
N ASP A 26 -1.53 -5.04 -20.04
CA ASP A 26 -1.79 -4.43 -18.74
C ASP A 26 -3.06 -3.56 -18.86
N ILE A 27 -4.22 -4.21 -18.76
CA ILE A 27 -5.54 -3.57 -18.84
C ILE A 27 -5.65 -2.46 -17.77
N SER A 28 -4.92 -2.60 -16.66
CA SER A 28 -4.79 -1.58 -15.61
C SER A 28 -4.21 -0.28 -16.16
N ARG A 29 -3.20 -0.34 -17.05
CA ARG A 29 -2.57 0.84 -17.66
C ARG A 29 -3.47 1.60 -18.63
N GLU A 30 -4.38 0.91 -19.32
CA GLU A 30 -5.32 1.51 -20.28
C GLU A 30 -6.58 2.11 -19.62
N PHE A 31 -6.94 1.68 -18.40
CA PHE A 31 -8.05 2.25 -17.63
C PHE A 31 -7.67 3.37 -16.66
N HIS A 32 -6.38 3.69 -16.51
CA HIS A 32 -5.92 4.78 -15.63
C HIS A 32 -6.24 6.21 -16.14
N THR A 33 -6.96 6.35 -17.25
CA THR A 33 -7.61 7.61 -17.57
C THR A 33 -9.07 7.56 -17.11
N SER A 34 -9.31 8.16 -15.95
CA SER A 34 -10.61 8.69 -15.50
C SER A 34 -11.73 7.67 -15.26
N LEU A 35 -11.69 6.90 -14.16
CA LEU A 35 -12.85 6.51 -13.34
C LEU A 35 -12.42 5.69 -12.09
N GLY A 36 -12.36 6.36 -10.94
CA GLY A 36 -12.46 5.76 -9.60
C GLY A 36 -11.47 4.65 -9.21
N ILE A 37 -10.27 5.02 -8.76
CA ILE A 37 -9.51 4.14 -7.85
C ILE A 37 -10.33 4.06 -6.56
N GLU A 38 -11.15 3.02 -6.43
CA GLU A 38 -11.84 2.74 -5.17
C GLU A 38 -10.80 2.48 -4.08
N ASN A 39 -11.01 3.00 -2.87
CA ASN A 39 -10.15 2.77 -1.71
C ASN A 39 -10.24 1.30 -1.24
N ARG A 40 -9.67 0.39 -2.02
CA ARG A 40 -9.66 -1.05 -1.78
C ARG A 40 -8.23 -1.54 -1.61
N LEU A 41 -8.04 -2.51 -0.72
CA LEU A 41 -6.75 -3.16 -0.53
C LEU A 41 -6.56 -4.24 -1.60
N PHE A 42 -5.46 -4.17 -2.35
CA PHE A 42 -5.14 -5.06 -3.47
C PHE A 42 -6.27 -5.12 -4.53
N ASN A 43 -6.97 -4.00 -4.75
CA ASN A 43 -8.15 -3.88 -5.63
C ASN A 43 -9.27 -4.90 -5.34
N ARG A 44 -9.25 -5.54 -4.17
CA ARG A 44 -10.13 -6.66 -3.84
C ARG A 44 -10.89 -6.40 -2.56
N PHE A 45 -10.18 -6.11 -1.48
CA PHE A 45 -10.79 -6.04 -0.16
C PHE A 45 -11.33 -4.64 0.11
N SER A 46 -12.58 -4.56 0.52
CA SER A 46 -13.20 -3.30 0.94
C SER A 46 -12.61 -2.80 2.27
N GLN A 47 -12.94 -1.57 2.63
CA GLN A 47 -12.53 -1.00 3.91
C GLN A 47 -13.11 -1.78 5.10
N GLU A 48 -14.34 -2.26 4.98
CA GLU A 48 -15.02 -3.07 6.00
C GLU A 48 -14.33 -4.42 6.20
N GLU A 49 -13.98 -5.11 5.10
CA GLU A 49 -13.26 -6.39 5.18
C GLU A 49 -11.88 -6.20 5.82
N VAL A 50 -11.17 -5.13 5.47
CA VAL A 50 -9.88 -4.80 6.09
C VAL A 50 -10.07 -4.46 7.57
N GLN A 51 -11.15 -3.76 7.94
CA GLN A 51 -11.48 -3.47 9.33
C GLN A 51 -11.70 -4.75 10.14
N GLU A 52 -12.43 -5.73 9.60
CA GLU A 52 -12.62 -7.05 10.22
C GLU A 52 -11.31 -7.81 10.39
N MET A 53 -10.42 -7.76 9.39
CA MET A 53 -9.09 -8.35 9.47
C MET A 53 -8.25 -7.72 10.58
N ILE A 54 -8.27 -6.38 10.70
CA ILE A 54 -7.52 -5.64 11.73
C ILE A 54 -8.08 -5.91 13.13
N GLU A 55 -9.40 -6.01 13.28
CA GLU A 55 -10.06 -6.42 14.53
C GLU A 55 -9.64 -7.85 14.92
N SER A 56 -9.69 -8.79 13.95
CA SER A 56 -9.28 -10.19 14.15
C SER A 56 -7.81 -10.31 14.53
N ALA A 57 -6.95 -9.45 13.99
CA ALA A 57 -5.53 -9.36 14.36
C ALA A 57 -5.31 -8.75 15.77
N GLY A 58 -6.36 -8.24 16.42
CA GLY A 58 -6.31 -7.68 17.77
C GLY A 58 -5.69 -6.28 17.85
N ILE A 59 -5.49 -5.59 16.72
CA ILE A 59 -4.85 -4.27 16.68
C ILE A 59 -5.71 -3.22 17.40
N PHE A 60 -7.02 -3.23 17.17
CA PHE A 60 -7.96 -2.32 17.84
C PHE A 60 -8.01 -2.52 19.35
N ARG A 61 -7.95 -3.77 19.83
CA ARG A 61 -7.83 -4.07 21.27
C ARG A 61 -6.59 -3.40 21.87
N ILE A 62 -5.45 -3.46 21.18
CA ILE A 62 -4.20 -2.83 21.65
C ILE A 62 -4.32 -1.30 21.65
N LEU A 63 -4.95 -0.70 20.64
CA LEU A 63 -5.19 0.74 20.57
C LEU A 63 -6.09 1.22 21.73
N LYS A 64 -7.17 0.48 22.04
CA LYS A 64 -8.05 0.75 23.18
C LYS A 64 -7.30 0.71 24.52
N VAL A 65 -6.46 -0.30 24.74
CA VAL A 65 -5.61 -0.39 25.95
C VAL A 65 -4.64 0.79 26.06
N ARG A 66 -4.16 1.32 24.93
CA ARG A 66 -3.32 2.54 24.89
C ARG A 66 -4.12 3.84 25.05
N GLY A 67 -5.44 3.73 25.24
CA GLY A 67 -6.35 4.84 25.49
C GLY A 67 -6.87 5.51 24.21
N TYR A 68 -6.72 4.91 23.03
CA TYR A 68 -7.33 5.40 21.80
C TYR A 68 -8.70 4.74 21.63
N GLN A 69 -9.78 5.53 21.74
CA GLN A 69 -11.15 5.02 21.60
C GLN A 69 -11.68 5.20 20.18
N ASP A 70 -11.36 6.33 19.56
CA ASP A 70 -11.75 6.67 18.21
C ASP A 70 -10.52 6.69 17.30
N TYR A 71 -10.66 6.07 16.13
CA TYR A 71 -9.66 6.05 15.09
C TYR A 71 -10.32 5.81 13.73
N GLU A 72 -9.65 6.29 12.69
CA GLU A 72 -10.07 6.13 11.31
C GLU A 72 -9.08 5.21 10.58
N ILE A 73 -9.61 4.31 9.75
CA ILE A 73 -8.82 3.48 8.85
C ILE A 73 -8.88 4.14 7.48
N SER A 74 -7.72 4.29 6.84
CA SER A 74 -7.67 4.72 5.45
C SER A 74 -6.79 3.76 4.65
N LEU A 75 -7.26 3.38 3.47
CA LEU A 75 -6.55 2.54 2.52
C LEU A 75 -6.01 3.40 1.37
N ASP A 76 -4.82 3.06 0.91
CA ASP A 76 -4.16 3.73 -0.21
C ASP A 76 -3.49 2.67 -1.09
N GLY A 77 -4.16 2.34 -2.19
CA GLY A 77 -3.68 1.41 -3.22
C GLY A 77 -2.85 2.18 -4.24
N ILE A 78 -1.55 2.29 -4.00
CA ILE A 78 -0.62 2.95 -4.95
C ILE A 78 -0.50 2.11 -6.22
N SER A 79 -0.53 0.78 -6.06
CA SER A 79 -0.67 -0.18 -7.14
C SER A 79 -1.25 -1.49 -6.64
N ASP A 80 -1.54 -2.41 -7.55
CA ASP A 80 -1.94 -3.79 -7.26
C ASP A 80 -0.89 -4.55 -6.43
N MET A 81 0.37 -4.07 -6.44
CA MET A 81 1.49 -4.71 -5.75
C MET A 81 1.91 -3.98 -4.47
N ASP A 82 1.49 -2.72 -4.27
CA ASP A 82 1.90 -1.86 -3.17
C ASP A 82 0.70 -1.15 -2.56
N ASN A 83 0.34 -1.59 -1.36
CA ASN A 83 -0.86 -1.17 -0.66
C ASN A 83 -0.52 -0.66 0.72
N ARG A 84 -1.21 0.39 1.17
CA ARG A 84 -0.97 0.98 2.47
C ARG A 84 -2.24 1.01 3.29
N ILE A 85 -2.08 0.66 4.55
CA ILE A 85 -3.10 0.76 5.58
C ILE A 85 -2.61 1.78 6.58
N TYR A 86 -3.44 2.77 6.87
CA TYR A 86 -3.22 3.70 7.96
C TYR A 86 -4.34 3.59 8.98
N ILE A 87 -3.97 3.65 10.25
CA ILE A 87 -4.89 3.85 11.36
C ILE A 87 -4.49 5.17 12.02
N LYS A 88 -5.39 6.15 11.98
CA LYS A 88 -5.16 7.51 12.45
C LYS A 88 -6.06 7.82 13.63
N ASP A 89 -5.61 8.67 14.54
CA ASP A 89 -6.52 9.29 15.50
C ASP A 89 -7.37 10.37 14.82
N LEU A 90 -8.37 10.88 15.53
CA LEU A 90 -9.26 11.94 15.02
C LEU A 90 -8.54 13.26 14.70
N SER A 91 -7.32 13.46 15.20
CA SER A 91 -6.49 14.63 14.87
C SER A 91 -5.66 14.42 13.59
N GLY A 92 -5.81 13.27 12.93
CA GLY A 92 -5.04 12.87 11.75
C GLY A 92 -3.65 12.29 12.08
N GLY A 93 -3.33 12.12 13.37
CA GLY A 93 -2.08 11.55 13.82
C GLY A 93 -1.99 10.05 13.53
N ILE A 94 -0.93 9.63 12.85
CA ILE A 94 -0.74 8.22 12.47
C ILE A 94 -0.39 7.37 13.70
N LEU A 95 -1.27 6.45 14.07
CA LEU A 95 -1.06 5.48 15.14
C LEU A 95 -0.41 4.20 14.63
N VAL A 96 -0.87 3.74 13.46
CA VAL A 96 -0.33 2.58 12.74
C VAL A 96 -0.23 2.95 11.26
N HIS A 97 0.89 2.61 10.64
CA HIS A 97 1.04 2.63 9.20
C HIS A 97 1.70 1.32 8.78
N MET A 98 1.05 0.61 7.86
CA MET A 98 1.51 -0.66 7.33
C MET A 98 1.56 -0.56 5.81
N ARG A 99 2.72 -0.90 5.23
CA ARG A 99 2.88 -1.09 3.79
C ARG A 99 2.92 -2.59 3.50
N LEU A 100 1.97 -3.03 2.72
CA LEU A 100 1.83 -4.40 2.27
C LEU A 100 2.26 -4.50 0.82
N LYS A 101 3.07 -5.50 0.52
CA LYS A 101 3.50 -5.81 -0.83
C LYS A 101 3.07 -7.20 -1.23
N PHE A 102 2.66 -7.33 -2.48
CA PHE A 102 2.45 -8.62 -3.12
C PHE A 102 3.67 -8.93 -4.00
N SER A 103 4.20 -10.15 -3.93
CA SER A 103 5.35 -10.55 -4.75
C SER A 103 5.45 -12.07 -4.91
N ASP A 104 6.16 -12.48 -5.96
CA ASP A 104 6.52 -13.87 -6.24
C ASP A 104 7.82 -14.23 -5.52
N PHE A 105 7.73 -15.13 -4.54
CA PHE A 105 8.88 -15.59 -3.77
C PHE A 105 9.37 -16.93 -4.32
N GLN A 106 10.60 -16.95 -4.82
CA GLN A 106 11.26 -18.16 -5.28
C GLN A 106 11.95 -18.88 -4.12
N PHE A 107 11.47 -20.08 -3.78
CA PHE A 107 12.07 -20.91 -2.75
C PHE A 107 13.05 -21.89 -3.39
N LYS A 108 14.35 -21.58 -3.32
CA LYS A 108 15.44 -22.36 -3.95
C LYS A 108 15.43 -23.86 -3.63
N LYS A 109 14.95 -24.25 -2.45
CA LYS A 109 14.90 -25.66 -2.02
C LYS A 109 13.70 -26.43 -2.59
N LEU A 110 12.66 -25.72 -3.02
CA LEU A 110 11.40 -26.32 -3.51
C LEU A 110 11.27 -26.20 -5.04
N ASP A 111 12.20 -25.50 -5.69
CA ASP A 111 12.16 -25.14 -7.11
C ASP A 111 10.79 -24.60 -7.57
N HIS A 112 10.11 -23.90 -6.66
CA HIS A 112 8.78 -23.36 -6.86
C HIS A 112 8.73 -21.89 -6.41
N SER A 113 7.89 -21.13 -7.12
CA SER A 113 7.55 -19.76 -6.76
C SER A 113 6.17 -19.73 -6.11
N TYR A 114 6.05 -18.93 -5.04
CA TYR A 114 4.78 -18.70 -4.35
C TYR A 114 4.45 -17.22 -4.34
N LYS A 115 3.20 -16.90 -4.69
CA LYS A 115 2.61 -15.58 -4.56
C LYS A 115 2.29 -15.30 -3.10
N LEU A 116 2.99 -14.34 -2.50
CA LEU A 116 2.81 -13.98 -1.09
C LEU A 116 2.55 -12.49 -0.92
N VAL A 117 1.69 -12.18 0.06
CA VAL A 117 1.58 -10.84 0.63
C VAL A 117 2.48 -10.77 1.86
N TYR A 118 3.27 -9.72 1.97
CA TYR A 118 4.14 -9.48 3.12
C TYR A 118 4.08 -8.03 3.57
N ILE A 119 4.45 -7.81 4.83
CA ILE A 119 4.61 -6.48 5.40
C ILE A 119 6.01 -5.98 5.04
N ASP A 120 6.09 -5.04 4.12
CA ASP A 120 7.33 -4.35 3.73
C ASP A 120 7.75 -3.34 4.80
N TRP A 121 6.77 -2.64 5.38
CA TRP A 121 6.99 -1.65 6.40
C TRP A 121 5.88 -1.65 7.44
N LEU A 122 6.26 -1.54 8.72
CA LEU A 122 5.32 -1.36 9.82
C LEU A 122 5.84 -0.27 10.76
N LEU A 123 5.02 0.75 10.94
CA LEU A 123 5.25 1.81 11.91
C LEU A 123 4.09 1.83 12.90
N THR A 124 4.42 1.84 14.20
CA THR A 124 3.44 2.07 15.27
C THR A 124 3.92 3.21 16.14
N GLN A 125 3.02 4.13 16.50
CA GLN A 125 3.34 5.29 17.31
C GLN A 125 2.38 5.42 18.50
N ASN A 126 2.91 5.88 19.63
CA ASN A 126 2.10 6.32 20.77
C ASN A 126 2.22 7.85 20.91
N LEU A 127 1.28 8.56 20.31
CA LEU A 127 1.22 10.03 20.32
C LEU A 127 0.96 10.58 21.73
N LYS A 128 0.22 9.86 22.59
CA LYS A 128 -0.07 10.30 23.96
C LYS A 128 1.18 10.33 24.85
N MET A 129 2.16 9.46 24.60
CA MET A 129 3.44 9.48 25.32
C MET A 129 4.34 10.67 24.94
N LYS A 130 4.24 11.20 23.72
CA LYS A 130 5.00 12.41 23.33
C LYS A 130 4.59 13.62 24.18
N ASN A 131 3.29 13.76 24.45
CA ASN A 131 2.75 14.85 25.25
C ASN A 131 3.15 14.76 26.73
N MET A 132 3.33 13.55 27.28
CA MET A 132 3.82 13.38 28.65
C MET A 132 5.27 13.87 28.83
N LYS A 133 6.15 13.64 27.84
CA LYS A 133 7.54 14.12 27.89
C LYS A 133 7.61 15.66 27.80
N ALA A 134 6.80 16.27 26.93
CA ALA A 134 6.71 17.73 26.82
C ALA A 134 6.20 18.37 28.13
N LYS A 135 5.17 17.78 28.76
CA LYS A 135 4.61 18.29 30.01
C LYS A 135 5.58 18.14 31.20
N LYS A 136 6.36 17.05 31.25
CA LYS A 136 7.40 16.85 32.28
C LYS A 136 8.53 17.89 32.18
N ASN A 137 8.88 18.32 30.97
CA ASN A 137 9.89 19.36 30.78
C ASN A 137 9.35 20.76 31.16
N SER A 138 8.10 21.08 30.84
CA SER A 138 7.47 22.36 31.22
C SER A 138 7.27 22.52 32.73
N ILE A 139 7.06 21.43 33.47
CA ILE A 139 6.91 21.47 34.94
C ILE A 139 8.27 21.67 35.64
N ARG A 140 9.36 21.11 35.10
CA ARG A 140 10.70 21.32 35.66
C ARG A 140 11.15 22.79 35.55
N ASP A 141 10.75 23.47 34.49
CA ASP A 141 11.13 24.86 34.20
C ASP A 141 10.38 25.92 35.03
N LYS A 142 9.34 25.52 35.79
CA LYS A 142 8.52 26.43 36.63
C LYS A 142 8.77 26.29 38.14
N SER A 143 9.85 25.62 38.55
CA SER A 143 10.07 25.27 39.97
C SER A 143 11.22 26.02 40.68
N ILE A 144 11.67 27.17 40.18
CA ILE A 144 12.53 28.07 40.95
C ILE A 144 11.99 29.51 40.81
N PRO A 145 11.22 30.02 41.79
CA PRO A 145 11.18 31.45 42.02
C PRO A 145 12.48 31.83 42.74
N ASP A 146 13.32 32.60 42.06
CA ASP A 146 14.47 33.27 42.67
C ASP A 146 13.95 34.22 43.75
N PHE A 147 14.06 33.79 45.01
CA PHE A 147 14.00 34.66 46.17
C PHE A 147 15.43 34.87 46.68
N LEU A 148 16.07 35.94 46.19
CA LEU A 148 17.13 36.68 46.87
C LEU A 148 16.98 38.18 46.57
#